data_AF-A0A5N5ZB86-F1
#
_entry.id   AF-A0A5N5ZB86-F1
#
_cell.length_a   1.000
_cell.length_b   1.000
_cell.length_c   1.000
_cell.angle_alpha   90.00
_cell.angle_beta   90.00
_cell.angle_gamma   90.00
#
_symmetry.space_group_name_H-M   'P 1'
#
loop_
_entity.id
_entity.type
_entity.pdbx_description
1 polymer ?
#
loop_
_entity_poly.entity_id
_entity_poly.type
_entity_poly.pdbx_seq_one_letter_code
_entity_poly.pdbx_strand_id
1 'polypeptide(L)'
;MKILKYVLLLLLVVVVAGAIYVATRPNSFEVSRSKVIKAPPAVVFNNVSDFKNWEAWNPWMEKDTTIKATYPEQTSGIGGSYSWTSEESGGGKMTNLEMVANKSLTQELKFDDFDASTVTWNLEEVEDGTNVTWTMKGDNMGFMFKAIVAISGGMDNMVGDDYAKGLENLDKVITEQMKNMPQATFRLGDVTQGEVSGKQFVGYFQKTTTDAAIEDMTKLFMEFMPKAGMYGATNNLDYTPGSLYTKWDEETKEAEFYIGLLVHSTDKLPPSEGLSIMEGPEGKIVKISKFGPYGVGDMEAHAKIAEFMQQHKLMPAGPVWELYENDPMEVKPADIQTDIYYLVTDAK
;
A
#
# COMPACT_ATOMS: atom_id res chain seq x y z
N MET A 1 3.58 73.85 -9.60
CA MET A 1 2.83 73.23 -8.48
C MET A 1 1.45 72.63 -8.85
N LYS A 2 0.92 72.77 -10.09
CA LYS A 2 -0.37 72.14 -10.47
C LYS A 2 -0.21 70.67 -10.89
N ILE A 3 0.80 70.38 -11.72
CA ILE A 3 1.09 69.02 -12.21
C ILE A 3 1.36 68.06 -11.04
N LEU A 4 2.19 68.46 -10.07
CA LEU A 4 2.47 67.65 -8.88
C LEU A 4 1.19 67.30 -8.09
N LYS A 5 0.22 68.22 -7.99
CA LYS A 5 -1.06 67.95 -7.33
C LYS A 5 -1.89 66.90 -8.07
N TYR A 6 -1.94 66.97 -9.40
CA TYR A 6 -2.65 65.98 -10.21
C TYR A 6 -1.97 64.61 -10.18
N VAL A 7 -0.64 64.57 -10.17
CA VAL A 7 0.12 63.31 -10.01
C VAL A 7 -0.14 62.67 -8.65
N LEU A 8 -0.10 63.46 -7.57
CA LEU A 8 -0.41 62.96 -6.21
C LEU A 8 -1.87 62.50 -6.09
N LEU A 9 -2.82 63.20 -6.73
CA LEU A 9 -4.22 62.82 -6.73
C LEU A 9 -4.47 61.53 -7.53
N LEU A 10 -3.81 61.36 -8.68
CA LEU A 10 -3.86 60.11 -9.44
C LEU A 10 -3.31 58.95 -8.63
N LEU A 11 -2.16 59.15 -7.96
CA LEU A 11 -1.54 58.13 -7.11
C LEU A 11 -2.47 57.76 -5.95
N LEU A 12 -3.11 58.74 -5.32
CA LEU A 12 -4.11 58.48 -4.27
C LEU A 12 -5.28 57.64 -4.80
N VAL A 13 -5.82 57.96 -5.97
CA VAL A 13 -6.91 57.18 -6.59
C VAL A 13 -6.48 55.74 -6.86
N VAL A 14 -5.27 55.52 -7.37
CA VAL A 14 -4.74 54.17 -7.62
C VAL A 14 -4.58 53.40 -6.30
N VAL A 15 -4.04 54.02 -5.26
CA VAL A 15 -3.89 53.39 -3.94
C VAL A 15 -5.24 53.03 -3.34
N VAL A 16 -6.23 53.93 -3.40
CA VAL A 16 -7.59 53.66 -2.89
C VAL A 16 -8.26 52.55 -3.70
N ALA A 17 -8.17 52.58 -5.03
CA ALA A 17 -8.72 51.53 -5.88
C ALA A 17 -8.06 50.16 -5.58
N GLY A 18 -6.74 50.13 -5.40
CA GLY A 18 -6.00 48.94 -5.03
C GLY A 18 -6.41 48.40 -3.65
N ALA A 19 -6.56 49.28 -2.65
CA ALA A 19 -7.00 48.90 -1.31
C ALA A 19 -8.42 48.33 -1.32
N ILE A 20 -9.34 48.92 -2.09
CA ILE A 20 -10.70 48.40 -2.27
C ILE A 20 -10.66 47.02 -2.92
N TYR A 21 -9.86 46.84 -3.98
CA TYR A 21 -9.72 45.56 -4.66
C TYR A 21 -9.16 44.46 -3.74
N VAL A 22 -8.16 44.77 -2.90
CA VAL A 22 -7.64 43.82 -1.88
C VAL A 22 -8.70 43.53 -0.83
N ALA A 23 -9.44 44.55 -0.36
CA ALA A 23 -10.47 44.39 0.65
C ALA A 23 -11.63 43.49 0.19
N THR A 24 -11.96 43.47 -1.11
CA THR A 24 -13.03 42.61 -1.66
C THR A 24 -12.59 41.19 -1.97
N ARG A 25 -11.29 40.84 -1.84
CA ARG A 25 -10.82 39.45 -2.01
C ARG A 25 -11.28 38.57 -0.84
N PRO A 26 -11.57 37.27 -1.08
CA PRO A 26 -11.91 36.31 -0.03
C PRO A 26 -10.88 36.33 1.11
N ASN A 27 -11.35 36.04 2.34
CA ASN A 27 -10.46 35.88 3.49
C ASN A 27 -9.82 34.48 3.54
N SER A 28 -10.34 33.54 2.75
CA SER A 28 -9.86 32.17 2.73
C SER A 28 -9.26 31.80 1.38
N PHE A 29 -8.43 30.76 1.39
CA PHE A 29 -7.86 30.14 0.20
C PHE A 29 -7.78 28.62 0.39
N GLU A 30 -7.74 27.92 -0.73
CA GLU A 30 -7.48 26.49 -0.78
C GLU A 30 -6.64 26.21 -2.03
N VAL A 31 -5.56 25.46 -1.88
CA VAL A 31 -4.71 24.99 -2.98
C VAL A 31 -4.51 23.50 -2.79
N SER A 32 -4.72 22.73 -3.86
CA SER A 32 -4.58 21.27 -3.84
C SER A 32 -3.82 20.77 -5.05
N ARG A 33 -2.99 19.74 -4.85
CA ARG A 33 -2.32 18.98 -5.91
C ARG A 33 -2.45 17.50 -5.59
N SER A 34 -2.53 16.68 -6.62
CA SER A 34 -2.53 15.23 -6.48
C SER A 34 -1.57 14.54 -7.44
N LYS A 35 -1.09 13.36 -7.05
CA LYS A 35 -0.23 12.50 -7.86
C LYS A 35 -0.44 11.05 -7.43
N VAL A 36 -0.48 10.14 -8.41
CA VAL A 36 -0.42 8.70 -8.14
C VAL A 36 1.04 8.30 -7.94
N ILE A 37 1.35 7.73 -6.78
CA ILE A 37 2.67 7.19 -6.44
C ILE A 37 2.58 5.67 -6.44
N LYS A 38 3.50 4.99 -7.15
CA LYS A 38 3.54 3.52 -7.28
C LYS A 38 4.10 2.84 -6.02
N ALA A 39 3.41 3.02 -4.91
CA ALA A 39 3.74 2.42 -3.63
C ALA A 39 2.48 2.20 -2.78
N PRO A 40 2.50 1.26 -1.82
CA PRO A 40 1.41 1.07 -0.87
C PRO A 40 1.16 2.33 -0.02
N PRO A 41 -0.09 2.59 0.41
CA PRO A 41 -0.42 3.78 1.20
C PRO A 41 0.41 3.92 2.49
N ALA A 42 0.81 2.79 3.09
CA ALA A 42 1.66 2.78 4.27
C ALA A 42 3.05 3.40 4.05
N VAL A 43 3.65 3.16 2.88
CA VAL A 43 4.98 3.70 2.55
C VAL A 43 4.91 5.22 2.38
N VAL A 44 3.87 5.69 1.67
CA VAL A 44 3.60 7.12 1.52
C VAL A 44 3.32 7.78 2.86
N PHE A 45 2.42 7.19 3.66
CA PHE A 45 2.02 7.72 4.96
C PHE A 45 3.20 7.89 5.91
N ASN A 46 4.11 6.92 5.96
CA ASN A 46 5.31 7.00 6.80
C ASN A 46 6.26 8.13 6.35
N ASN A 47 6.37 8.40 5.05
CA ASN A 47 7.18 9.50 4.54
C ASN A 47 6.60 10.88 4.90
N VAL A 48 5.27 11.04 4.81
CA VAL A 48 4.64 12.35 5.07
C VAL A 48 4.40 12.62 6.56
N SER A 49 4.28 11.58 7.40
CA SER A 49 3.97 11.73 8.82
C SER A 49 5.16 11.96 9.74
N ASP A 50 6.39 11.62 9.32
CA ASP A 50 7.62 11.93 10.05
C ASP A 50 8.40 13.05 9.35
N PHE A 51 8.53 14.19 10.03
CA PHE A 51 9.20 15.36 9.46
C PHE A 51 10.70 15.16 9.19
N LYS A 52 11.35 14.14 9.76
CA LYS A 52 12.73 13.79 9.39
C LYS A 52 12.84 13.28 7.95
N ASN A 53 11.78 12.65 7.43
CA ASN A 53 11.77 12.14 6.07
C ASN A 53 11.60 13.26 5.04
N TRP A 54 11.10 14.43 5.44
CA TRP A 54 10.83 15.54 4.54
C TRP A 54 12.12 16.14 3.96
N GLU A 55 13.25 16.08 4.66
CA GLU A 55 14.54 16.58 4.15
C GLU A 55 14.92 15.97 2.79
N ALA A 56 14.51 14.73 2.53
CA ALA A 56 14.82 14.03 1.29
C ALA A 56 14.04 14.54 0.07
N TRP A 57 12.89 15.22 0.25
CA TRP A 57 12.00 15.58 -0.86
C TRP A 57 11.38 16.99 -0.77
N ASN A 58 11.58 17.71 0.34
CA ASN A 58 10.96 19.01 0.59
C ASN A 58 11.33 20.04 -0.51
N PRO A 59 10.34 20.54 -1.28
CA PRO A 59 10.59 21.44 -2.40
C PRO A 59 11.13 22.81 -1.97
N TRP A 60 10.81 23.27 -0.75
CA TRP A 60 11.28 24.57 -0.25
C TRP A 60 12.76 24.53 0.11
N MET A 61 13.27 23.42 0.62
CA MET A 61 14.70 23.24 0.91
C MET A 61 15.55 23.16 -0.37
N GLU A 62 14.98 22.65 -1.48
CA GLU A 62 15.63 22.70 -2.81
C GLU A 62 15.73 24.14 -3.34
N LYS A 63 14.73 24.98 -3.04
CA LYS A 63 14.60 26.36 -3.51
C LYS A 63 15.43 27.35 -2.69
N ASP A 64 15.51 27.16 -1.38
CA ASP A 64 16.20 28.04 -0.44
C ASP A 64 17.18 27.25 0.42
N THR A 65 18.46 27.33 0.03
CA THR A 65 19.57 26.66 0.70
C THR A 65 19.93 27.24 2.07
N THR A 66 19.32 28.35 2.48
CA THR A 66 19.54 28.97 3.80
C THR A 66 18.61 28.40 4.87
N ILE A 67 17.61 27.59 4.48
CA ILE A 67 16.69 26.92 5.40
C ILE A 67 17.46 26.00 6.34
N LYS A 68 17.24 26.19 7.65
CA LYS A 68 17.75 25.33 8.71
C LYS A 68 16.60 24.74 9.50
N ALA A 69 16.35 23.45 9.30
CA ALA A 69 15.35 22.72 10.07
C ALA A 69 15.85 22.37 11.48
N THR A 70 14.95 22.44 12.45
CA THR A 70 15.17 22.04 13.85
C THR A 70 14.09 21.04 14.24
N TYR A 71 14.53 19.89 14.75
CA TYR A 71 13.68 18.76 15.10
C TYR A 71 13.65 18.55 16.62
N PRO A 72 12.46 18.57 17.26
CA PRO A 72 12.31 18.15 18.64
C PRO A 72 12.43 16.61 18.77
N GLU A 73 12.35 16.08 20.00
CA GLU A 73 12.36 14.61 20.22
C GLU A 73 11.24 13.89 19.46
N GLN A 74 10.07 14.52 19.36
CA GLN A 74 8.90 13.97 18.66
C GLN A 74 8.72 14.64 17.29
N THR A 75 9.09 13.91 16.23
CA THR A 75 8.94 14.36 14.83
C THR A 75 7.82 13.68 14.05
N SER A 76 7.18 12.67 14.65
CA SER A 76 6.12 11.89 14.05
C SER A 76 4.96 11.65 15.03
N GLY A 77 3.87 11.08 14.52
CA GLY A 77 2.64 10.90 15.27
C GLY A 77 1.92 12.23 15.60
N ILE A 78 0.81 12.15 16.33
CA ILE A 78 0.04 13.33 16.77
C ILE A 78 0.91 14.18 17.71
N GLY A 79 1.07 15.47 17.41
CA GLY A 79 1.97 16.38 18.11
C GLY A 79 3.41 16.38 17.61
N GLY A 80 3.76 15.46 16.69
CA GLY A 80 5.04 15.52 15.97
C GLY A 80 5.19 16.84 15.25
N SER A 81 6.39 17.43 15.25
CA SER A 81 6.61 18.74 14.63
C SER A 81 8.03 18.92 14.12
N TYR A 82 8.22 19.94 13.28
CA TYR A 82 9.52 20.55 13.01
C TYR A 82 9.36 22.07 12.86
N SER A 83 10.45 22.79 13.05
CA SER A 83 10.52 24.23 12.82
C SER A 83 11.68 24.57 11.92
N TRP A 84 11.66 25.72 11.27
CA TRP A 84 12.76 26.18 10.45
C TRP A 84 13.00 27.68 10.60
N THR A 85 14.22 28.07 10.23
CA THR A 85 14.61 29.46 10.03
C THR A 85 15.24 29.59 8.64
N SER A 86 15.12 30.76 8.02
CA SER A 86 15.71 31.06 6.73
C SER A 86 16.04 32.56 6.63
N GLU A 87 17.06 32.90 5.85
CA GLU A 87 17.42 34.28 5.52
C GLU A 87 16.53 34.85 4.39
N GLU A 88 15.92 34.00 3.55
CA GLU A 88 15.15 34.40 2.38
C GLU A 88 13.63 34.16 2.52
N SER A 89 13.25 33.01 3.08
CA SER A 89 11.86 32.52 3.12
C SER A 89 11.14 32.73 4.46
N GLY A 90 11.84 33.25 5.47
CA GLY A 90 11.30 33.43 6.82
C GLY A 90 11.21 32.13 7.63
N GLY A 91 10.84 32.27 8.91
CA GLY A 91 10.71 31.17 9.85
C GLY A 91 9.29 30.63 9.97
N GLY A 92 9.18 29.42 10.51
CA GLY A 92 7.90 28.82 10.81
C GLY A 92 8.00 27.45 11.46
N LYS A 93 6.82 26.85 11.68
CA LYS A 93 6.64 25.55 12.32
C LYS A 93 5.51 24.78 11.65
N MET A 94 5.69 23.47 11.53
CA MET A 94 4.62 22.55 11.14
C MET A 94 4.40 21.51 12.25
N THR A 95 3.13 21.17 12.51
CA THR A 95 2.74 20.24 13.58
C THR A 95 1.66 19.27 13.09
N ASN A 96 1.79 17.97 13.38
CA ASN A 96 0.74 16.98 13.13
C ASN A 96 -0.39 17.13 14.15
N LEU A 97 -1.64 17.27 13.70
CA LEU A 97 -2.82 17.45 14.55
C LEU A 97 -3.65 16.17 14.64
N GLU A 98 -3.99 15.57 13.50
CA GLU A 98 -4.88 14.41 13.42
C GLU A 98 -4.34 13.44 12.37
N MET A 99 -4.52 12.15 12.63
CA MET A 99 -3.96 11.08 11.80
C MET A 99 -4.90 9.89 11.75
N VAL A 100 -5.21 9.42 10.55
CA VAL A 100 -5.79 8.10 10.30
C VAL A 100 -4.77 7.32 9.49
N ALA A 101 -4.18 6.29 10.12
CA ALA A 101 -3.11 5.51 9.53
C ALA A 101 -3.42 5.11 8.09
N ASN A 102 -2.47 5.39 7.20
CA ASN A 102 -2.51 5.05 5.77
C ASN A 102 -3.65 5.70 4.96
N LYS A 103 -4.41 6.65 5.54
CA LYS A 103 -5.56 7.29 4.88
C LYS A 103 -5.49 8.80 4.89
N SER A 104 -5.22 9.43 6.03
CA SER A 104 -5.20 10.88 6.11
C SER A 104 -4.33 11.43 7.23
N LEU A 105 -3.81 12.64 7.02
CA LEU A 105 -3.00 13.38 7.97
C LEU A 105 -3.37 14.86 7.88
N THR A 106 -3.74 15.46 9.01
CA THR A 106 -4.00 16.89 9.14
C THR A 106 -2.87 17.52 9.95
N GLN A 107 -2.31 18.61 9.44
CA GLN A 107 -1.20 19.34 10.02
C GLN A 107 -1.54 20.82 10.12
N GLU A 108 -0.96 21.49 11.11
CA GLU A 108 -0.94 22.94 11.20
C GLU A 108 0.38 23.46 10.63
N LEU A 109 0.30 24.43 9.73
CA LEU A 109 1.43 25.17 9.20
C LEU A 109 1.35 26.63 9.69
N LYS A 110 2.31 27.04 10.53
CA LYS A 110 2.38 28.39 11.09
C LYS A 110 3.70 29.04 10.70
N PHE A 111 3.64 30.03 9.82
CA PHE A 111 4.75 30.95 9.59
C PHE A 111 4.76 32.01 10.69
N ASP A 112 5.93 32.56 11.02
CA ASP A 112 6.08 33.51 12.13
C ASP A 112 5.21 34.77 11.95
N ASP A 113 5.14 35.29 10.72
CA ASP A 113 4.45 36.54 10.38
C ASP A 113 3.00 36.36 9.89
N PHE A 114 2.52 35.12 9.73
CA PHE A 114 1.21 34.82 9.13
C PHE A 114 0.35 33.94 10.01
N ASP A 115 -0.97 34.01 9.84
CA ASP A 115 -1.91 33.11 10.51
C ASP A 115 -1.68 31.64 10.11
N ALA A 116 -2.07 30.73 11.01
CA ALA A 116 -1.93 29.31 10.77
C ALA A 116 -2.80 28.87 9.58
N SER A 117 -2.26 27.96 8.79
CA SER A 117 -2.96 27.25 7.72
C SER A 117 -3.07 25.78 8.07
N THR A 118 -4.14 25.15 7.60
CA THR A 118 -4.34 23.71 7.70
C THR A 118 -3.76 23.05 6.46
N VAL A 119 -2.92 22.04 6.65
CA VAL A 119 -2.41 21.18 5.60
C VAL A 119 -3.04 19.80 5.77
N THR A 120 -3.59 19.25 4.69
CA THR A 120 -4.23 17.94 4.70
C THR A 120 -3.64 17.05 3.62
N TRP A 121 -3.32 15.83 4.02
CA TRP A 121 -2.95 14.73 3.14
C TRP A 121 -4.10 13.73 3.10
N ASN A 122 -4.53 13.35 1.90
CA ASN A 122 -5.45 12.23 1.68
C ASN A 122 -4.76 11.19 0.81
N LEU A 123 -4.82 9.94 1.24
CA LEU A 123 -4.23 8.78 0.60
C LEU A 123 -5.36 7.82 0.22
N GLU A 124 -5.53 7.60 -1.07
CA GLU A 124 -6.52 6.68 -1.62
C GLU A 124 -5.79 5.57 -2.38
N GLU A 125 -6.03 4.32 -1.99
CA GLU A 125 -5.48 3.16 -2.70
C GLU A 125 -6.16 3.02 -4.07
N VAL A 126 -5.35 2.85 -5.11
CA VAL A 126 -5.78 2.71 -6.51
C VAL A 126 -5.00 1.56 -7.16
N GLU A 127 -5.47 1.07 -8.31
CA GLU A 127 -4.89 -0.10 -9.00
C GLU A 127 -3.36 -0.05 -9.17
N ASP A 128 -2.82 1.13 -9.49
CA ASP A 128 -1.39 1.36 -9.73
C ASP A 128 -0.61 1.92 -8.52
N GLY A 129 -1.19 1.94 -7.32
CA GLY A 129 -0.52 2.41 -6.09
C GLY A 129 -1.40 3.28 -5.19
N THR A 130 -0.92 4.46 -4.83
CA THR A 130 -1.65 5.39 -3.95
C THR A 130 -1.84 6.73 -4.64
N ASN A 131 -3.09 7.18 -4.78
CA ASN A 131 -3.40 8.56 -5.13
C ASN A 131 -3.21 9.45 -3.90
N VAL A 132 -2.20 10.32 -3.95
CA VAL A 132 -1.81 11.22 -2.87
C VAL A 132 -2.32 12.61 -3.20
N THR A 133 -3.17 13.17 -2.34
CA THR A 133 -3.65 14.54 -2.45
C THR A 133 -3.10 15.38 -1.31
N TRP A 134 -2.40 16.47 -1.64
CA TRP A 134 -1.84 17.43 -0.70
C TRP A 134 -2.58 18.77 -0.85
N THR A 135 -3.29 19.16 0.20
CA THR A 135 -4.10 20.38 0.25
C THR A 135 -3.58 21.33 1.33
N MET A 136 -3.58 22.62 1.02
CA MET A 136 -3.39 23.71 1.98
C MET A 136 -4.63 24.59 2.01
N LYS A 137 -5.09 24.92 3.20
CA LYS A 137 -6.23 25.80 3.41
C LYS A 137 -5.90 26.83 4.48
N GLY A 138 -6.26 28.09 4.25
CA GLY A 138 -6.24 29.13 5.27
C GLY A 138 -7.56 29.89 5.30
N ASP A 139 -8.07 30.20 6.48
CA ASP A 139 -9.37 30.87 6.65
C ASP A 139 -9.26 32.36 7.04
N ASN A 140 -8.07 32.81 7.44
CA ASN A 140 -7.81 34.16 7.95
C ASN A 140 -6.64 34.85 7.24
N MET A 141 -6.85 35.27 5.99
CA MET A 141 -5.88 36.13 5.30
C MET A 141 -6.00 37.58 5.76
N GLY A 142 -5.03 38.05 6.53
CA GLY A 142 -4.88 39.46 6.87
C GLY A 142 -4.72 40.35 5.62
N PHE A 143 -5.04 41.64 5.74
CA PHE A 143 -5.07 42.58 4.60
C PHE A 143 -3.76 42.62 3.81
N MET A 144 -2.61 42.64 4.50
CA MET A 144 -1.30 42.64 3.84
C MET A 144 -1.02 41.35 3.08
N PHE A 145 -1.37 40.19 3.66
CA PHE A 145 -1.21 38.91 2.98
C PHE A 145 -2.09 38.82 1.74
N LYS A 146 -3.36 39.26 1.82
CA LYS A 146 -4.23 39.37 0.64
C LYS A 146 -3.64 40.23 -0.48
N ALA A 147 -2.97 41.34 -0.13
CA ALA A 147 -2.33 42.20 -1.11
C ALA A 147 -1.20 41.47 -1.83
N ILE A 148 -0.35 40.74 -1.09
CA ILE A 148 0.74 39.92 -1.65
C ILE A 148 0.17 38.84 -2.59
N VAL A 149 -0.86 38.13 -2.14
CA VAL A 149 -1.56 37.10 -2.93
C VAL A 149 -2.13 37.69 -4.22
N ALA A 150 -2.80 38.85 -4.13
CA ALA A 150 -3.41 39.50 -5.29
C ALA A 150 -2.37 39.98 -6.31
N ILE A 151 -1.21 40.48 -5.86
CA ILE A 151 -0.09 40.89 -6.72
C ILE A 151 0.57 39.67 -7.38
N SER A 152 0.67 38.55 -6.66
CA SER A 152 1.26 37.30 -7.14
C SER A 152 0.35 36.53 -8.12
N GLY A 153 -0.88 37.01 -8.35
CA GLY A 153 -1.86 36.38 -9.23
C GLY A 153 -2.67 35.25 -8.58
N GLY A 154 -2.61 35.12 -7.25
CA GLY A 154 -3.36 34.12 -6.48
C GLY A 154 -2.47 33.17 -5.69
N MET A 155 -3.07 32.42 -4.76
CA MET A 155 -2.34 31.45 -3.93
C MET A 155 -1.81 30.29 -4.76
N ASP A 156 -2.53 29.87 -5.80
CA ASP A 156 -2.10 28.78 -6.68
C ASP A 156 -0.74 29.10 -7.35
N ASN A 157 -0.53 30.33 -7.82
CA ASN A 157 0.75 30.78 -8.38
C ASN A 157 1.88 30.87 -7.34
N MET A 158 1.54 31.01 -6.06
CA MET A 158 2.54 31.15 -5.00
C MET A 158 3.07 29.79 -4.52
N VAL A 159 2.19 28.79 -4.37
CA VAL A 159 2.55 27.51 -3.74
C VAL A 159 2.21 26.28 -4.58
N GLY A 160 1.37 26.40 -5.61
CA GLY A 160 0.87 25.27 -6.38
C GLY A 160 1.96 24.50 -7.13
N ASP A 161 2.94 25.21 -7.68
CA ASP A 161 4.10 24.61 -8.35
C ASP A 161 5.02 23.91 -7.34
N ASP A 162 5.25 24.53 -6.18
CA ASP A 162 6.05 23.94 -5.10
C ASP A 162 5.40 22.62 -4.61
N TYR A 163 4.06 22.57 -4.49
CA TYR A 163 3.31 21.37 -4.10
C TYR A 163 3.41 20.26 -5.16
N ALA A 164 3.27 20.61 -6.44
CA ALA A 164 3.42 19.66 -7.54
C ALA A 164 4.84 19.08 -7.57
N LYS A 165 5.85 19.93 -7.43
CA LYS A 165 7.26 19.54 -7.33
C LYS A 165 7.53 18.68 -6.11
N GLY A 166 6.95 19.01 -4.95
CA GLY A 166 7.07 18.22 -3.73
C GLY A 166 6.52 16.81 -3.89
N LEU A 167 5.35 16.66 -4.54
CA LEU A 167 4.80 15.35 -4.88
C LEU A 167 5.69 14.57 -5.87
N GLU A 168 6.33 15.24 -6.82
CA GLU A 168 7.31 14.58 -7.70
C GLU A 168 8.57 14.13 -6.95
N ASN A 169 9.09 14.96 -6.05
CA ASN A 169 10.26 14.61 -5.25
C ASN A 169 9.94 13.44 -4.31
N LEU A 170 8.76 13.46 -3.68
CA LEU A 170 8.26 12.37 -2.84
C LEU A 170 8.17 11.05 -3.61
N ASP A 171 7.59 11.07 -4.82
CA ASP A 171 7.51 9.92 -5.71
C ASP A 171 8.90 9.35 -6.05
N LYS A 172 9.88 10.21 -6.36
CA LYS A 172 11.26 9.77 -6.62
C LYS A 172 11.90 9.10 -5.40
N VAL A 173 11.79 9.72 -4.23
CA VAL A 173 12.34 9.19 -2.98
C VAL A 173 11.69 7.85 -2.65
N ILE A 174 10.36 7.76 -2.74
CA ILE A 174 9.63 6.52 -2.48
C ILE A 174 9.99 5.46 -3.51
N THR A 175 10.09 5.79 -4.79
CA THR A 175 10.50 4.83 -5.83
C THR A 175 11.89 4.25 -5.54
N GLU A 176 12.84 5.07 -5.13
CA GLU A 176 14.18 4.60 -4.72
C GLU A 176 14.13 3.80 -3.41
N GLN A 177 13.31 4.18 -2.44
CA GLN A 177 13.07 3.38 -1.22
C GLN A 177 12.49 2.01 -1.58
N MET A 178 11.50 1.94 -2.47
CA MET A 178 10.85 0.71 -2.90
C MET A 178 11.79 -0.23 -3.66
N LYS A 179 12.79 0.30 -4.39
CA LYS A 179 13.86 -0.52 -5.00
C LYS A 179 14.77 -1.17 -3.96
N ASN A 180 15.01 -0.49 -2.85
CA ASN A 180 15.92 -0.91 -1.79
C ASN A 180 15.22 -1.60 -0.61
N MET A 181 13.89 -1.51 -0.54
CA MET A 181 13.11 -2.35 0.38
C MET A 181 13.37 -3.80 0.00
N PRO A 182 13.60 -4.70 0.97
CA PRO A 182 13.57 -6.12 0.68
C PRO A 182 12.19 -6.40 0.08
N GLN A 183 12.17 -6.63 -1.23
CA GLN A 183 11.03 -7.24 -1.92
C GLN A 183 10.65 -8.45 -1.08
N ALA A 184 9.37 -8.78 -0.97
CA ALA A 184 8.98 -10.04 -0.34
C ALA A 184 9.79 -11.16 -1.01
N THR A 185 10.83 -11.63 -0.33
CA THR A 185 11.78 -12.56 -0.92
C THR A 185 11.20 -13.93 -0.73
N PHE A 186 11.08 -14.68 -1.82
CA PHE A 186 10.82 -16.10 -1.75
C PHE A 186 12.08 -16.89 -2.07
N ARG A 187 12.16 -18.11 -1.56
CA ARG A 187 13.13 -19.12 -1.98
C ARG A 187 12.38 -20.38 -2.36
N LEU A 188 12.85 -21.03 -3.41
CA LEU A 188 12.32 -22.31 -3.87
C LEU A 188 13.31 -23.40 -3.52
N GLY A 189 12.82 -24.50 -2.95
CA GLY A 189 13.56 -25.75 -2.87
C GLY A 189 13.73 -26.41 -4.24
N ASP A 190 14.36 -27.57 -4.22
CA ASP A 190 14.45 -28.41 -5.41
C ASP A 190 13.11 -29.10 -5.70
N VAL A 191 12.84 -29.33 -6.98
CA VAL A 191 11.70 -30.12 -7.41
C VAL A 191 12.03 -31.59 -7.17
N THR A 192 11.16 -32.28 -6.44
CA THR A 192 11.34 -33.70 -6.05
C THR A 192 10.20 -34.56 -6.57
N GLN A 193 10.48 -35.82 -6.84
CA GLN A 193 9.46 -36.83 -7.13
C GLN A 193 9.21 -37.71 -5.91
N GLY A 194 8.00 -38.20 -5.76
CA GLY A 194 7.64 -39.11 -4.69
C GLY A 194 6.33 -39.83 -4.95
N GLU A 195 5.82 -40.49 -3.92
CA GLU A 195 4.50 -41.11 -3.91
C GLU A 195 3.74 -40.65 -2.67
N VAL A 196 2.43 -40.46 -2.83
CA VAL A 196 1.52 -40.15 -1.73
C VAL A 196 0.40 -41.20 -1.69
N SER A 197 0.04 -41.61 -0.48
CA SER A 197 -1.13 -42.44 -0.21
C SER A 197 -2.36 -41.55 -0.05
N GLY A 198 -3.53 -41.98 -0.57
CA GLY A 198 -4.80 -41.23 -0.53
C GLY A 198 -5.34 -40.94 0.87
N LYS A 199 -4.73 -39.99 1.57
CA LYS A 199 -5.21 -39.43 2.84
C LYS A 199 -6.50 -38.66 2.61
N GLN A 200 -7.30 -38.44 3.65
CA GLN A 200 -8.54 -37.68 3.49
C GLN A 200 -8.25 -36.17 3.42
N PHE A 201 -8.88 -35.48 2.49
CA PHE A 201 -8.94 -34.02 2.48
C PHE A 201 -10.33 -33.58 2.90
N VAL A 202 -10.40 -32.58 3.77
CA VAL A 202 -11.67 -32.04 4.25
C VAL A 202 -11.70 -30.53 4.06
N GLY A 203 -12.67 -30.00 3.32
CA GLY A 203 -12.63 -28.59 2.96
C GLY A 203 -13.95 -28.01 2.46
N TYR A 204 -13.99 -26.69 2.40
CA TYR A 204 -15.10 -25.91 1.88
C TYR A 204 -14.87 -25.62 0.40
N PHE A 205 -15.82 -26.06 -0.44
CA PHE A 205 -15.75 -25.84 -1.88
C PHE A 205 -15.89 -24.36 -2.22
N GLN A 206 -15.01 -23.87 -3.07
CA GLN A 206 -15.01 -22.52 -3.63
C GLN A 206 -14.95 -22.59 -5.15
N LYS A 207 -15.64 -21.63 -5.77
CA LYS A 207 -15.64 -21.43 -7.21
C LYS A 207 -15.41 -19.96 -7.52
N THR A 208 -14.42 -19.68 -8.34
CA THR A 208 -14.01 -18.32 -8.71
C THR A 208 -13.44 -18.30 -10.13
N THR A 209 -12.85 -17.18 -10.53
CA THR A 209 -12.12 -17.03 -11.79
C THR A 209 -10.61 -17.19 -11.61
N THR A 210 -9.91 -17.72 -12.62
CA THR A 210 -8.44 -17.79 -12.63
C THR A 210 -7.79 -16.41 -12.62
N ASP A 211 -8.52 -15.38 -13.04
CA ASP A 211 -8.08 -13.98 -13.04
C ASP A 211 -8.59 -13.22 -11.79
N ALA A 212 -9.07 -13.94 -10.77
CA ALA A 212 -9.54 -13.32 -9.53
C ALA A 212 -8.41 -12.47 -8.93
N ALA A 213 -8.77 -11.28 -8.44
CA ALA A 213 -7.80 -10.45 -7.74
C ALA A 213 -7.23 -11.23 -6.55
N ILE A 214 -5.94 -11.03 -6.26
CA ILE A 214 -5.27 -11.63 -5.09
C ILE A 214 -6.08 -11.35 -3.81
N GLU A 215 -6.70 -10.16 -3.73
CA GLU A 215 -7.56 -9.76 -2.63
C GLU A 215 -8.80 -10.67 -2.47
N ASP A 216 -9.43 -11.08 -3.58
CA ASP A 216 -10.62 -11.94 -3.54
C ASP A 216 -10.29 -13.35 -3.08
N MET A 217 -9.18 -13.90 -3.58
CA MET A 217 -8.65 -15.18 -3.08
C MET A 217 -8.30 -15.08 -1.59
N THR A 218 -7.63 -14.00 -1.20
CA THR A 218 -7.27 -13.76 0.21
C THR A 218 -8.50 -13.70 1.11
N LYS A 219 -9.59 -13.05 0.66
CA LYS A 219 -10.87 -13.02 1.40
C LYS A 219 -11.45 -14.41 1.62
N LEU A 220 -11.44 -15.27 0.60
CA LEU A 220 -11.91 -16.66 0.72
C LEU A 220 -11.08 -17.45 1.74
N PHE A 221 -9.75 -17.34 1.69
CA PHE A 221 -8.88 -18.01 2.67
C PHE A 221 -9.09 -17.48 4.10
N MET A 222 -9.21 -16.17 4.28
CA MET A 222 -9.51 -15.57 5.58
C MET A 222 -10.86 -16.02 6.15
N GLU A 223 -11.85 -16.29 5.29
CA GLU A 223 -13.16 -16.75 5.73
C GLU A 223 -13.19 -18.26 6.05
N PHE A 224 -12.65 -19.10 5.17
CA PHE A 224 -12.87 -20.56 5.22
C PHE A 224 -11.75 -21.34 5.90
N MET A 225 -10.51 -20.85 5.89
CA MET A 225 -9.40 -21.52 6.57
C MET A 225 -9.62 -21.61 8.09
N PRO A 226 -10.05 -20.53 8.79
CA PRO A 226 -10.36 -20.63 10.22
C PRO A 226 -11.52 -21.59 10.53
N LYS A 227 -12.54 -21.67 9.66
CA LYS A 227 -13.65 -22.63 9.81
C LYS A 227 -13.13 -24.07 9.72
N ALA A 228 -12.23 -24.35 8.77
CA ALA A 228 -11.61 -25.65 8.62
C ALA A 228 -10.74 -26.00 9.84
N GLY A 229 -9.88 -25.07 10.29
CA GLY A 229 -9.08 -25.23 11.50
C GLY A 229 -9.92 -25.47 12.76
N MET A 230 -11.05 -24.80 12.91
CA MET A 230 -12.00 -25.02 14.01
C MET A 230 -12.59 -26.44 13.98
N TYR A 231 -12.94 -26.94 12.80
CA TYR A 231 -13.38 -28.34 12.63
C TYR A 231 -12.27 -29.31 13.06
N GLY A 232 -11.03 -29.08 12.62
CA GLY A 232 -9.87 -29.88 13.02
C GLY A 232 -9.66 -29.89 14.54
N ALA A 233 -9.68 -28.72 15.17
CA ALA A 233 -9.51 -28.56 16.62
C ALA A 233 -10.65 -29.22 17.42
N THR A 234 -11.91 -29.01 17.02
CA THR A 234 -13.08 -29.56 17.72
C THR A 234 -13.10 -31.08 17.71
N ASN A 235 -12.58 -31.69 16.64
CA ASN A 235 -12.51 -33.14 16.47
C ASN A 235 -11.15 -33.73 16.85
N ASN A 236 -10.24 -32.92 17.42
CA ASN A 236 -8.89 -33.32 17.83
C ASN A 236 -8.12 -34.07 16.74
N LEU A 237 -8.18 -33.54 15.51
CA LEU A 237 -7.55 -34.13 14.33
C LEU A 237 -6.07 -33.74 14.26
N ASP A 238 -5.24 -34.66 13.76
CA ASP A 238 -3.90 -34.35 13.25
C ASP A 238 -4.01 -34.03 11.76
N TYR A 239 -3.60 -32.82 11.38
CA TYR A 239 -3.82 -32.29 10.04
C TYR A 239 -2.80 -31.24 9.63
N THR A 240 -2.68 -31.04 8.32
CA THR A 240 -2.00 -29.89 7.71
C THR A 240 -3.00 -29.02 6.95
N PRO A 241 -3.11 -27.72 7.24
CA PRO A 241 -3.95 -26.80 6.47
C PRO A 241 -3.51 -26.72 5.01
N GLY A 242 -4.44 -26.48 4.09
CA GLY A 242 -4.10 -26.36 2.69
C GLY A 242 -5.29 -26.10 1.77
N SER A 243 -5.00 -26.16 0.47
CA SER A 243 -6.01 -26.05 -0.58
C SER A 243 -5.84 -27.13 -1.64
N LEU A 244 -6.96 -27.63 -2.16
CA LEU A 244 -7.00 -28.67 -3.18
C LEU A 244 -7.74 -28.15 -4.42
N TYR A 245 -7.01 -27.93 -5.50
CA TYR A 245 -7.50 -27.41 -6.77
C TYR A 245 -7.95 -28.56 -7.68
N THR A 246 -9.26 -28.65 -7.91
CA THR A 246 -9.87 -29.66 -8.78
C THR A 246 -10.04 -29.18 -10.20
N LYS A 247 -10.10 -27.86 -10.42
CA LYS A 247 -10.17 -27.26 -11.75
C LYS A 247 -9.39 -25.94 -11.76
N TRP A 248 -8.53 -25.79 -12.76
CA TRP A 248 -7.87 -24.54 -13.11
C TRP A 248 -7.84 -24.43 -14.63
N ASP A 249 -8.80 -23.68 -15.20
CA ASP A 249 -9.01 -23.59 -16.64
C ASP A 249 -8.83 -22.15 -17.10
N GLU A 250 -7.70 -21.89 -17.78
CA GLU A 250 -7.35 -20.56 -18.27
C GLU A 250 -8.16 -20.14 -19.52
N GLU A 251 -8.78 -21.08 -20.25
CA GLU A 251 -9.62 -20.76 -21.40
C GLU A 251 -11.01 -20.29 -20.95
N THR A 252 -11.63 -21.02 -20.03
CA THR A 252 -12.95 -20.66 -19.47
C THR A 252 -12.87 -19.69 -18.30
N LYS A 253 -11.65 -19.39 -17.83
CA LYS A 253 -11.37 -18.55 -16.66
C LYS A 253 -12.04 -19.08 -15.40
N GLU A 254 -12.08 -20.40 -15.24
CA GLU A 254 -12.79 -21.05 -14.16
C GLU A 254 -11.81 -21.76 -13.21
N ALA A 255 -11.91 -21.44 -11.92
CA ALA A 255 -11.15 -22.08 -10.86
C ALA A 255 -12.10 -22.71 -9.84
N GLU A 256 -11.92 -24.00 -9.56
CA GLU A 256 -12.65 -24.75 -8.54
C GLU A 256 -11.66 -25.41 -7.59
N PHE A 257 -11.83 -25.17 -6.30
CA PHE A 257 -10.90 -25.64 -5.29
C PHE A 257 -11.57 -25.75 -3.92
N TYR A 258 -10.93 -26.46 -3.01
CA TYR A 258 -11.35 -26.61 -1.63
C TYR A 258 -10.34 -25.91 -0.72
N ILE A 259 -10.83 -25.14 0.24
CA ILE A 259 -10.02 -24.56 1.34
C ILE A 259 -10.25 -25.42 2.57
N GLY A 260 -9.21 -26.05 3.11
CA GLY A 260 -9.41 -27.15 4.03
C GLY A 260 -8.16 -27.68 4.73
N LEU A 261 -8.26 -28.93 5.17
CA LEU A 261 -7.24 -29.64 5.90
C LEU A 261 -6.96 -30.98 5.23
N LEU A 262 -5.68 -31.33 5.07
CA LEU A 262 -5.26 -32.70 4.83
C LEU A 262 -5.16 -33.42 6.17
N VAL A 263 -5.99 -34.44 6.37
CA VAL A 263 -6.03 -35.19 7.64
C VAL A 263 -5.07 -36.36 7.57
N HIS A 264 -4.24 -36.51 8.60
CA HIS A 264 -3.21 -37.56 8.65
C HIS A 264 -3.76 -38.93 9.07
N SER A 265 -4.89 -38.95 9.78
CA SER A 265 -5.61 -40.18 10.13
C SER A 265 -6.45 -40.72 8.96
N THR A 266 -6.68 -42.04 8.97
CA THR A 266 -7.61 -42.75 8.08
C THR A 266 -8.96 -43.02 8.75
N ASP A 267 -9.19 -42.49 9.96
CA ASP A 267 -10.42 -42.69 10.70
C ASP A 267 -11.60 -42.01 10.02
N LYS A 268 -12.81 -42.55 10.24
CA LYS A 268 -14.03 -41.96 9.70
C LYS A 268 -14.27 -40.58 10.32
N LEU A 269 -14.19 -39.54 9.49
CA LEU A 269 -14.43 -38.17 9.89
C LEU A 269 -15.93 -37.85 10.12
N PRO A 270 -16.27 -37.06 11.17
CA PRO A 270 -17.64 -36.64 11.42
C PRO A 270 -18.09 -35.60 10.38
N PRO A 271 -19.33 -35.69 9.86
CA PRO A 271 -19.84 -34.70 8.91
C PRO A 271 -20.00 -33.32 9.57
N SER A 272 -19.84 -32.25 8.80
CA SER A 272 -20.10 -30.87 9.22
C SER A 272 -20.73 -30.07 8.10
N GLU A 273 -21.54 -29.06 8.44
CA GLU A 273 -22.29 -28.28 7.47
C GLU A 273 -21.36 -27.49 6.54
N GLY A 274 -21.60 -27.59 5.23
CA GLY A 274 -20.81 -26.93 4.19
C GLY A 274 -19.42 -27.54 3.94
N LEU A 275 -19.00 -28.51 4.75
CA LEU A 275 -17.70 -29.15 4.68
C LEU A 275 -17.79 -30.47 3.89
N SER A 276 -16.97 -30.60 2.85
CA SER A 276 -16.86 -31.83 2.07
C SER A 276 -15.71 -32.68 2.58
N ILE A 277 -15.94 -33.98 2.72
CA ILE A 277 -14.89 -34.97 2.99
C ILE A 277 -14.65 -35.73 1.69
N MET A 278 -13.42 -35.76 1.22
CA MET A 278 -13.04 -36.41 -0.03
C MET A 278 -11.77 -37.25 0.16
N GLU A 279 -11.62 -38.27 -0.67
CA GLU A 279 -10.34 -38.96 -0.81
C GLU A 279 -9.36 -37.98 -1.43
N GLY A 280 -8.25 -37.76 -0.74
CA GLY A 280 -7.16 -36.96 -1.24
C GLY A 280 -6.37 -37.70 -2.32
N PRO A 281 -5.46 -37.00 -3.00
CA PRO A 281 -4.75 -37.55 -4.15
C PRO A 281 -3.88 -38.75 -3.76
N GLU A 282 -3.87 -39.79 -4.61
CA GLU A 282 -3.04 -40.98 -4.47
C GLU A 282 -2.23 -41.22 -5.75
N GLY A 283 -0.95 -41.52 -5.61
CA GLY A 283 -0.08 -41.92 -6.71
C GLY A 283 1.25 -41.17 -6.74
N LYS A 284 1.88 -41.18 -7.91
CA LYS A 284 3.14 -40.48 -8.17
C LYS A 284 2.92 -38.98 -8.16
N ILE A 285 3.85 -38.27 -7.53
CA ILE A 285 3.80 -36.81 -7.41
C ILE A 285 5.10 -36.15 -7.82
N VAL A 286 4.98 -34.88 -8.17
CA VAL A 286 6.06 -33.89 -8.14
C VAL A 286 5.76 -32.87 -7.05
N LYS A 287 6.76 -32.51 -6.25
CA LYS A 287 6.66 -31.56 -5.15
C LYS A 287 7.74 -30.50 -5.24
N ILE A 288 7.40 -29.25 -4.90
CA ILE A 288 8.36 -28.21 -4.56
C ILE A 288 7.97 -27.55 -3.23
N SER A 289 8.96 -27.14 -2.43
CA SER A 289 8.74 -26.33 -1.23
C SER A 289 9.07 -24.87 -1.53
N LYS A 290 8.10 -23.98 -1.36
CA LYS A 290 8.25 -22.53 -1.45
C LYS A 290 8.37 -21.95 -0.04
N PHE A 291 9.28 -21.02 0.16
CA PHE A 291 9.37 -20.27 1.41
C PHE A 291 9.28 -18.78 1.16
N GLY A 292 8.45 -18.08 1.91
CA GLY A 292 8.14 -16.66 1.74
C GLY A 292 6.65 -16.37 1.89
N PRO A 293 6.23 -15.08 1.88
CA PRO A 293 4.83 -14.72 2.04
C PRO A 293 3.90 -15.36 0.99
N TYR A 294 2.63 -15.57 1.36
CA TYR A 294 1.59 -16.00 0.40
C TYR A 294 1.41 -14.97 -0.72
N GLY A 295 1.14 -15.43 -1.94
CA GLY A 295 1.00 -14.58 -3.13
C GLY A 295 2.34 -14.16 -3.75
N VAL A 296 3.47 -14.58 -3.18
CA VAL A 296 4.82 -14.24 -3.65
C VAL A 296 5.60 -15.50 -3.99
N GLY A 297 6.06 -15.63 -5.24
CA GLY A 297 6.84 -16.79 -5.70
C GLY A 297 6.02 -18.02 -6.10
N ASP A 298 4.69 -17.93 -6.05
CA ASP A 298 3.79 -19.06 -6.37
C ASP A 298 3.87 -19.42 -7.87
N MET A 299 3.81 -18.42 -8.75
CA MET A 299 3.94 -18.62 -10.20
C MET A 299 5.28 -19.25 -10.56
N GLU A 300 6.38 -18.81 -9.95
CA GLU A 300 7.71 -19.35 -10.20
C GLU A 300 7.86 -20.79 -9.69
N ALA A 301 7.20 -21.14 -8.59
CA ALA A 301 7.14 -22.51 -8.09
C ALA A 301 6.40 -23.43 -9.07
N HIS A 302 5.23 -23.03 -9.56
CA HIS A 302 4.47 -23.77 -10.58
C HIS A 302 5.25 -23.90 -11.89
N ALA A 303 5.92 -22.83 -12.34
CA ALA A 303 6.75 -22.85 -13.55
C ALA A 303 7.90 -23.86 -13.43
N LYS A 304 8.61 -23.90 -12.29
CA LYS A 304 9.66 -24.90 -12.05
C LYS A 304 9.14 -26.33 -12.07
N ILE A 305 7.96 -26.59 -11.51
CA ILE A 305 7.33 -27.91 -11.60
C ILE A 305 7.03 -28.26 -13.06
N ALA A 306 6.46 -27.32 -13.83
CA ALA A 306 6.14 -27.54 -15.24
C ALA A 306 7.39 -27.86 -16.09
N GLU A 307 8.48 -27.10 -15.90
CA GLU A 307 9.78 -27.36 -16.53
C GLU A 307 10.31 -28.76 -16.17
N PHE A 308 10.27 -29.12 -14.89
CA PHE A 308 10.71 -30.42 -14.42
C PHE A 308 9.87 -31.55 -15.03
N MET A 309 8.54 -31.42 -15.05
CA MET A 309 7.65 -32.40 -15.66
C MET A 309 7.94 -32.56 -17.15
N GLN A 310 8.19 -31.47 -17.87
CA GLN A 310 8.56 -31.53 -19.28
C GLN A 310 9.89 -32.28 -19.50
N GLN A 311 10.92 -31.98 -18.71
CA GLN A 311 12.24 -32.63 -18.79
C GLN A 311 12.16 -34.13 -18.48
N HIS A 312 11.31 -34.50 -17.52
CA HIS A 312 11.12 -35.88 -17.06
C HIS A 312 10.00 -36.64 -17.81
N LYS A 313 9.37 -36.02 -18.82
CA LYS A 313 8.26 -36.59 -19.59
C LYS A 313 7.11 -37.06 -18.71
N LEU A 314 6.72 -36.20 -17.76
CA LEU A 314 5.58 -36.40 -16.88
C LEU A 314 4.40 -35.54 -17.34
N MET A 315 3.19 -36.03 -17.16
CA MET A 315 1.95 -35.29 -17.44
C MET A 315 1.09 -35.17 -16.18
N PRO A 316 0.35 -34.06 -15.99
CA PRO A 316 -0.60 -33.94 -14.89
C PRO A 316 -1.65 -35.05 -14.97
N ALA A 317 -1.96 -35.66 -13.82
CA ALA A 317 -2.83 -36.83 -13.73
C ALA A 317 -4.01 -36.63 -12.76
N GLY A 318 -4.19 -35.43 -12.21
CA GLY A 318 -5.23 -35.17 -11.22
C GLY A 318 -5.14 -33.77 -10.64
N PRO A 319 -5.74 -33.55 -9.45
CA PRO A 319 -5.75 -32.25 -8.81
C PRO A 319 -4.35 -31.80 -8.36
N VAL A 320 -4.20 -30.50 -8.20
CA VAL A 320 -3.03 -29.85 -7.60
C VAL A 320 -3.41 -29.46 -6.17
N TRP A 321 -2.48 -29.58 -5.23
CA TRP A 321 -2.74 -29.12 -3.87
C TRP A 321 -1.54 -28.42 -3.25
N GLU A 322 -1.84 -27.55 -2.31
CA GLU A 322 -0.88 -26.79 -1.55
C GLU A 322 -1.11 -27.04 -0.06
N LEU A 323 -0.03 -27.27 0.67
CA LEU A 323 -0.04 -27.45 2.12
C LEU A 323 0.76 -26.35 2.79
N TYR A 324 0.20 -25.80 3.86
CA TYR A 324 0.80 -24.74 4.68
C TYR A 324 1.43 -25.39 5.91
N GLU A 325 2.74 -25.64 5.84
CA GLU A 325 3.46 -26.54 6.75
C GLU A 325 3.79 -25.89 8.11
N ASN A 326 3.69 -24.57 8.22
CA ASN A 326 3.95 -23.84 9.45
C ASN A 326 2.98 -22.66 9.64
N ASP A 327 2.81 -22.24 10.90
CA ASP A 327 1.97 -21.09 11.22
C ASP A 327 2.72 -19.78 10.88
N PRO A 328 2.19 -18.93 9.96
CA PRO A 328 2.77 -17.64 9.63
C PRO A 328 2.94 -16.68 10.82
N MET A 329 2.21 -16.90 11.91
CA MET A 329 2.34 -16.13 13.15
C MET A 329 3.49 -16.61 14.04
N GLU A 330 3.99 -17.84 13.82
CA GLU A 330 5.07 -18.44 14.61
C GLU A 330 6.44 -18.40 13.91
N VAL A 331 6.45 -18.23 12.57
CA VAL A 331 7.68 -18.16 11.77
C VAL A 331 7.93 -16.77 11.21
N LYS A 332 9.16 -16.51 10.78
CA LYS A 332 9.48 -15.26 10.06
C LYS A 332 8.79 -15.26 8.70
N PRO A 333 8.42 -14.09 8.13
CA PRO A 333 7.80 -14.02 6.81
C PRO A 333 8.57 -14.75 5.69
N ALA A 334 9.90 -14.75 5.73
CA ALA A 334 10.76 -15.43 4.77
C ALA A 334 10.82 -16.98 4.95
N ASP A 335 10.31 -17.48 6.07
CA ASP A 335 10.32 -18.89 6.46
C ASP A 335 8.92 -19.53 6.42
N ILE A 336 7.87 -18.77 6.10
CA ILE A 336 6.53 -19.29 5.81
C ILE A 336 6.65 -20.31 4.69
N GLN A 337 6.28 -21.57 4.93
CA GLN A 337 6.48 -22.67 4.00
C GLN A 337 5.15 -23.11 3.37
N THR A 338 5.12 -23.10 2.03
CA THR A 338 4.06 -23.68 1.21
C THR A 338 4.64 -24.82 0.38
N ASP A 339 4.12 -26.02 0.58
CA ASP A 339 4.48 -27.17 -0.23
C ASP A 339 3.44 -27.39 -1.32
N ILE A 340 3.88 -27.35 -2.58
CA ILE A 340 3.01 -27.48 -3.76
C ILE A 340 3.22 -28.85 -4.39
N TYR A 341 2.11 -29.53 -4.67
CA TYR A 341 2.10 -30.92 -5.13
C TYR A 341 1.29 -31.06 -6.42
N TYR A 342 1.86 -31.80 -7.36
CA TYR A 342 1.22 -32.20 -8.61
C TYR A 342 1.12 -33.71 -8.68
N LEU A 343 -0.08 -34.24 -8.90
CA LEU A 343 -0.23 -35.64 -9.27
C LEU A 343 0.22 -35.83 -10.72
N VAL A 344 1.07 -36.83 -10.98
CA VAL A 344 1.69 -37.03 -12.29
C VAL A 344 1.62 -38.49 -12.75
N THR A 345 1.67 -38.66 -14.07
CA THR A 345 1.85 -39.95 -14.73
C THR A 345 2.90 -39.84 -15.82
N ASP A 346 3.45 -40.98 -16.24
CA ASP A 346 4.41 -41.03 -17.34
C ASP A 346 3.71 -40.64 -18.66
N ALA A 347 4.32 -39.74 -19.45
CA ALA A 347 3.84 -39.39 -20.77
C ALA A 347 3.89 -40.62 -21.69
N LYS A 348 2.80 -40.87 -22.42
CA LYS A 348 2.70 -41.99 -23.36
C LYS A 348 3.58 -41.83 -24.59
#